data_AF-A0A7V3W119-F1
#
_entry.id   AF-A0A7V3W119-F1
#
_cell.length_a   1.000
_cell.length_b   1.000
_cell.length_c   1.000
_cell.angle_alpha   90.00
_cell.angle_beta   90.00
_cell.angle_gamma   90.00
#
_symmetry.space_group_name_H-M   'P 1'
#
loop_
_entity.id
_entity.type
_entity.pdbx_description
1 polymer ?
#
loop_
_entity_poly.entity_id
_entity_poly.type
_entity_poly.pdbx_seq_one_letter_code
_entity_poly.pdbx_strand_id
1 'polypeptide(L)'
;GGLGCSSGGQREFIGPLARAAVAVGVDGVFLEVHPDPDKALCDGPNSLPLGKLRGLLEEICQIHELLRSGGGLGGGDSQEVP
;
A
#
# COMPACT_ATOMS: atom_id res chain seq x y z
N GLY A 1 -3.69 -23.19 -1.31
CA GLY A 1 -3.26 -21.96 -2.01
C GLY A 1 -2.02 -22.25 -2.82
N GLY A 2 -1.24 -21.22 -3.22
CA GLY A 2 -0.05 -21.37 -4.08
C GLY A 2 1.12 -22.21 -3.52
N LEU A 3 1.07 -22.61 -2.25
CA LEU A 3 2.04 -23.49 -1.58
C LEU A 3 1.45 -24.85 -1.19
N GLY A 4 0.36 -25.26 -1.85
CA GLY A 4 -0.41 -26.46 -1.50
C GLY A 4 -1.39 -26.17 -0.37
N CYS A 5 -0.94 -26.27 0.89
CA CYS A 5 -1.80 -26.13 2.07
C CYS A 5 -2.02 -24.69 2.55
N SER A 6 -1.25 -23.72 2.05
CA SER A 6 -1.38 -22.29 2.37
C SER A 6 -1.35 -21.43 1.11
N SER A 7 -1.72 -20.15 1.24
CA SER A 7 -1.51 -19.15 0.20
C SER A 7 -0.04 -18.74 0.15
N GLY A 8 0.48 -18.55 -1.06
CA GLY A 8 1.81 -17.97 -1.27
C GLY A 8 1.77 -16.44 -1.21
N GLY A 9 2.88 -15.81 -1.52
CA GLY A 9 3.02 -14.36 -1.55
C GLY A 9 4.41 -13.93 -2.00
N GLN A 10 4.51 -12.73 -2.58
CA GLN A 10 5.75 -12.13 -3.03
C GLN A 10 5.88 -10.74 -2.39
N ARG A 11 6.29 -10.72 -1.11
CA ARG A 11 6.38 -9.50 -0.29
C ARG A 11 7.28 -8.41 -0.90
N GLU A 12 8.21 -8.77 -1.77
CA GLU A 12 9.05 -7.83 -2.51
C GLU A 12 8.25 -6.86 -3.38
N PHE A 13 7.03 -7.23 -3.78
CA PHE A 13 6.16 -6.37 -4.58
C PHE A 13 5.28 -5.43 -3.75
N ILE A 14 5.23 -5.55 -2.43
CA ILE A 14 4.42 -4.66 -1.57
C ILE A 14 4.78 -3.19 -1.82
N GLY A 15 6.07 -2.86 -1.79
CA GLY A 15 6.54 -1.48 -1.98
C GLY A 15 6.21 -0.91 -3.37
N PRO A 16 6.62 -1.56 -4.47
CA PRO A 16 6.27 -1.14 -5.82
C PRO A 16 4.77 -0.98 -6.05
N LEU A 17 3.94 -1.92 -5.57
CA LEU A 17 2.50 -1.87 -5.77
C LEU A 17 1.83 -0.78 -4.91
N ALA A 18 2.29 -0.57 -3.67
CA ALA A 18 1.78 0.52 -2.83
C ALA A 18 2.06 1.90 -3.44
N ARG A 19 3.29 2.12 -3.94
CA ARG A 19 3.63 3.36 -4.66
C ARG A 19 2.80 3.53 -5.93
N ALA A 20 2.60 2.46 -6.71
CA ALA A 20 1.77 2.50 -7.90
C ALA A 20 0.30 2.83 -7.57
N ALA A 21 -0.26 2.21 -6.53
CA ALA A 21 -1.63 2.49 -6.08
C ALA A 21 -1.81 3.96 -5.69
N VAL A 22 -0.90 4.50 -4.87
CA VAL A 22 -0.97 5.91 -4.47
C VAL A 22 -0.75 6.84 -5.67
N ALA A 23 0.15 6.51 -6.60
CA ALA A 23 0.36 7.29 -7.83
C ALA A 23 -0.89 7.35 -8.74
N VAL A 24 -1.77 6.35 -8.67
CA VAL A 24 -3.07 6.34 -9.38
C VAL A 24 -4.10 7.26 -8.70
N GLY A 25 -3.91 7.62 -7.43
CA GLY A 25 -4.80 8.51 -6.69
C GLY A 25 -5.83 7.81 -5.79
N VAL A 26 -5.45 6.71 -5.14
CA VAL A 26 -6.30 6.08 -4.12
C VAL A 26 -6.34 6.91 -2.83
N ASP A 27 -7.45 6.82 -2.10
CA ASP A 27 -7.63 7.48 -0.79
C ASP A 27 -6.83 6.82 0.34
N GLY A 28 -6.44 5.56 0.16
CA GLY A 28 -5.70 4.82 1.17
C GLY A 28 -5.16 3.48 0.69
N VAL A 29 -4.26 2.92 1.48
CA VAL A 29 -3.71 1.57 1.29
C VAL A 29 -3.94 0.74 2.55
N PHE A 30 -4.18 -0.55 2.35
CA PHE A 30 -4.23 -1.53 3.43
C PHE A 30 -2.97 -2.41 3.35
N LEU A 31 -2.29 -2.58 4.48
CA LEU A 31 -1.04 -3.34 4.59
C LEU A 31 -1.12 -4.27 5.80
N GLU A 32 -0.84 -5.55 5.59
CA GLU A 32 -0.55 -6.48 6.68
C GLU A 32 0.92 -6.36 7.10
N VAL A 33 1.17 -6.34 8.40
CA VAL A 33 2.50 -6.06 8.96
C VAL A 33 2.80 -7.05 10.06
N HIS A 34 4.02 -7.59 10.09
CA HIS A 34 4.47 -8.48 11.15
C HIS A 34 5.94 -8.17 11.54
N PRO A 35 6.32 -8.27 12.83
CA PRO A 35 7.72 -8.09 13.26
C PRO A 35 8.68 -9.10 12.60
N ASP A 36 8.19 -10.32 12.38
CA ASP A 36 8.93 -11.43 11.77
C ASP A 36 7.99 -12.23 10.84
N PRO A 37 7.76 -11.79 9.58
CA PRO A 37 6.75 -12.39 8.70
C PRO A 37 6.88 -13.90 8.51
N ASP A 38 8.09 -14.46 8.65
CA ASP A 38 8.32 -15.90 8.48
C ASP A 38 7.77 -16.73 9.67
N LYS A 39 7.45 -16.07 10.79
CA LYS A 39 6.78 -16.65 11.96
C LYS A 39 5.30 -16.29 12.07
N ALA A 40 4.73 -15.59 11.09
CA ALA A 40 3.32 -15.24 11.12
C ALA A 40 2.45 -16.50 11.04
N LEU A 41 1.41 -16.58 11.87
CA LEU A 41 0.48 -17.72 11.89
C LEU A 41 -0.39 -17.78 10.63
N CYS A 42 -0.58 -16.64 9.96
CA CYS A 42 -1.29 -16.48 8.70
C CYS A 42 -0.60 -15.39 7.87
N ASP A 43 -0.70 -15.47 6.56
CA ASP A 43 -0.26 -14.46 5.58
C ASP A 43 1.17 -13.90 5.70
N GLY A 44 2.07 -14.67 6.32
CA GLY A 44 3.50 -14.36 6.38
C GLY A 44 4.15 -14.02 5.03
N PRO A 45 3.87 -14.76 3.94
CA PRO A 45 4.39 -14.41 2.61
C PRO A 45 3.90 -13.06 2.05
N ASN A 46 2.76 -12.54 2.53
CA ASN A 46 2.16 -11.27 2.11
C ASN A 46 2.35 -10.12 3.12
N SER A 47 2.84 -10.43 4.32
CA SER A 47 3.08 -9.45 5.38
C SER A 47 4.37 -8.66 5.17
N LEU A 48 4.29 -7.34 5.33
CA LEU A 48 5.43 -6.44 5.34
C LEU A 48 6.22 -6.59 6.67
N PRO A 49 7.56 -6.69 6.65
CA PRO A 49 8.36 -6.60 7.86
C PRO A 49 8.16 -5.25 8.57
N LEU A 50 7.85 -5.26 9.87
CA LEU A 50 7.58 -4.03 10.64
C LEU A 50 8.67 -2.95 10.50
N GLY A 51 9.94 -3.36 10.46
CA GLY A 51 11.07 -2.44 10.28
C GLY A 51 11.07 -1.68 8.95
N LYS A 52 10.33 -2.13 7.94
CA LYS A 52 10.19 -1.46 6.63
C LYS A 52 8.97 -0.54 6.55
N LEU A 53 8.04 -0.62 7.51
CA LEU A 53 6.77 0.10 7.45
C LEU A 53 6.97 1.61 7.36
N ARG A 54 7.82 2.18 8.23
CA ARG A 54 8.07 3.62 8.27
C ARG A 54 8.56 4.16 6.92
N GLY A 55 9.59 3.54 6.35
CA GLY A 55 10.15 4.00 5.08
C GLY A 55 9.13 3.92 3.95
N LEU A 56 8.34 2.84 3.88
CA LEU A 56 7.29 2.73 2.88
C LEU A 56 6.21 3.80 3.04
N LEU A 57 5.75 4.07 4.28
CA LEU A 57 4.75 5.10 4.55
C LEU A 57 5.27 6.50 4.17
N GLU A 58 6.52 6.81 4.51
CA GLU A 58 7.16 8.08 4.14
C GLU A 58 7.22 8.25 2.61
N GLU A 59 7.60 7.21 1.87
CA GLU A 59 7.61 7.22 0.40
C GLU A 59 6.21 7.47 -0.19
N ILE A 60 5.20 6.71 0.23
CA ILE A 60 3.86 6.81 -0.37
C ILE A 60 3.14 8.10 0.05
N CYS A 61 3.37 8.61 1.27
CA CYS A 61 2.83 9.90 1.67
C CYS A 61 3.43 11.04 0.83
N GLN A 62 4.73 10.99 0.51
CA GLN A 62 5.34 11.98 -0.39
C GLN A 62 4.70 11.95 -1.78
N ILE A 63 4.45 10.75 -2.34
CA ILE A 63 3.76 10.62 -3.63
C ILE A 63 2.35 11.21 -3.55
N HIS A 64 1.59 10.90 -2.49
CA HIS A 64 0.24 11.42 -2.28
C HIS A 64 0.21 12.95 -2.21
N GLU A 65 1.12 13.57 -1.45
CA GLU A 65 1.21 15.03 -1.33
C GLU A 65 1.61 15.70 -2.65
N LEU A 66 2.47 15.06 -3.45
CA LEU A 66 2.82 15.56 -4.79
C LEU A 66 1.61 15.58 -5.73
N LEU A 67 0.75 14.54 -5.69
CA LEU A 67 -0.47 14.52 -6.48
C LEU A 67 -1.46 15.62 -6.06
N ARG A 68 -1.54 15.92 -4.77
CA ARG A 68 -2.43 16.96 -4.22
C ARG A 68 -1.93 18.38 -4.49
N SER A 69 -0.61 18.59 -4.39
CA SER A 69 0.02 19.89 -4.61
C SER A 69 0.21 20.24 -6.09
N GLY A 70 0.30 19.24 -6.97
CA GLY A 70 0.53 19.42 -8.41
C GLY A 70 -0.69 19.75 -9.25
N GLY A 71 -1.92 19.70 -8.70
CA GLY A 71 -3.16 20.10 -9.37
C GLY A 71 -3.50 19.34 -10.66
N GLY A 72 -4.41 18.37 -10.57
CA GLY A 72 -5.28 17.99 -11.69
C GLY A 72 -5.03 16.63 -12.34
N LEU A 73 -5.55 15.57 -11.71
CA LEU A 73 -6.28 14.53 -12.44
C LEU A 73 -7.66 14.45 -11.77
N GLY A 74 -8.65 15.07 -12.40
CA GLY A 74 -9.95 15.36 -11.80
C GLY A 74 -10.69 14.13 -11.27
N GLY A 75 -11.17 14.24 -10.03
CA GLY A 75 -12.37 13.58 -9.53
C GLY A 75 -13.21 14.69 -8.91
N GLY A 76 -14.41 14.91 -9.44
CA GLY A 76 -15.26 16.03 -9.06
C GLY A 76 -15.65 15.98 -7.59
N ASP A 77 -15.13 16.92 -6.81
CA ASP A 77 -15.87 17.40 -5.66
C ASP A 77 -17.12 18.06 -6.20
N SER A 78 -18.25 17.41 -5.94
CA SER A 78 -19.59 17.92 -6.13
C SER A 78 -19.63 19.38 -5.70
N GLN A 79 -19.78 20.29 -6.67
CA GLN A 79 -20.43 21.55 -6.35
C GLN A 79 -21.78 21.18 -5.75
N GLU A 80 -21.98 21.60 -4.50
CA GLU A 80 -23.31 21.72 -3.95
C GLU A 80 -24.16 22.53 -4.93
N VAL A 81 -25.25 21.91 -5.37
CA VAL A 81 -26.43 22.56 -5.93
C VAL A 81 -27.60 22.01 -5.13
N PRO A 82 -28.48 22.82 -4.50
CA PRO A 82 -28.53 24.29 -4.35
C PRO A 82 -28.10 24.81 -2.97
#